data_AF-A0A0W8D8V8-F1
#
_entry.id   AF-A0A0W8D8V8-F1
#
_cell.length_a   1.000
_cell.length_b   1.000
_cell.length_c   1.000
_cell.angle_alpha   90.00
_cell.angle_beta   90.00
_cell.angle_gamma   90.00
#
_symmetry.space_group_name_H-M   'P 1'
#
loop_
_entity.id
_entity.type
_entity.pdbx_description
1 polymer ?
#
loop_
_entity_poly.entity_id
_entity_poly.type
_entity_poly.pdbx_seq_one_letter_code
_entity_poly.pdbx_strand_id
1 'polypeptide(L)'
;MLECIGAGVNNSAADEMDFVDYFNRSSYSEQLKANMAKEGITVPSPDLPEILFDKKRAANSATQMKFVVTRFFQMYWRTPSYSLTRLIMSLFLALIFGIVFINPNYASYAGLSSGVGMVFMAALFLSMMAFNSVIPLTSSERPSFYRERASQTYNAFWYWLGATLVEIPWCFASGLVFTIVLYPLAGFTEFMTAFSSGWPSR
;
A
#
# COMPACT_ATOMS: atom_id res chain seq x y z
N MET A 1 -20.99 -5.84 -33.97
CA MET A 1 -19.83 -5.30 -33.22
C MET A 1 -18.95 -6.40 -32.63
N LEU A 2 -19.51 -7.54 -32.17
CA LEU A 2 -18.72 -8.69 -31.69
C LEU A 2 -18.04 -9.50 -32.83
N GLU A 3 -18.63 -9.53 -34.03
CA GLU A 3 -18.01 -10.16 -35.22
C GLU A 3 -16.73 -9.44 -35.68
N CYS A 4 -16.61 -8.13 -35.44
CA CYS A 4 -15.42 -7.36 -35.80
C CYS A 4 -14.24 -7.55 -34.82
N ILE A 5 -14.48 -8.19 -33.66
CA ILE A 5 -13.47 -8.37 -32.60
C ILE A 5 -12.93 -9.82 -32.59
N GLY A 6 -13.47 -10.71 -33.44
CA GLY A 6 -12.94 -12.06 -33.62
C GLY A 6 -12.96 -12.95 -32.37
N ALA A 7 -13.79 -12.61 -31.37
CA ALA A 7 -13.92 -13.40 -30.16
C ALA A 7 -14.96 -14.53 -30.39
N GLY A 8 -14.48 -15.70 -30.83
CA GLY A 8 -15.19 -16.97 -30.62
C GLY A 8 -16.16 -17.46 -31.69
N VAL A 9 -15.95 -17.17 -32.98
CA VAL A 9 -16.75 -17.79 -34.05
C VAL A 9 -15.90 -18.80 -34.82
N ASN A 10 -16.07 -20.08 -34.47
CA ASN A 10 -15.71 -21.20 -35.35
C ASN A 10 -16.65 -21.13 -36.57
N ASN A 11 -16.21 -20.51 -37.67
CA ASN A 11 -16.90 -20.63 -38.95
C ASN A 11 -16.06 -21.45 -39.93
N SER A 12 -16.48 -22.70 -40.07
CA SER A 12 -16.21 -23.53 -41.23
C SER A 12 -16.79 -22.87 -42.48
N ALA A 13 -15.92 -22.65 -43.46
CA ALA A 13 -16.17 -22.24 -44.85
C ALA A 13 -16.43 -20.75 -45.15
N ALA A 14 -15.48 -20.22 -45.93
CA ALA A 14 -15.62 -19.21 -46.98
C ALA A 14 -15.71 -17.72 -46.59
N ASP A 15 -14.59 -17.19 -46.07
CA ASP A 15 -13.93 -16.07 -46.76
C ASP A 15 -12.44 -16.06 -46.39
N GLU A 16 -11.59 -16.54 -47.30
CA GLU A 16 -10.12 -16.54 -47.16
C GLU A 16 -9.57 -15.16 -47.55
N MET A 17 -10.22 -14.09 -47.09
CA MET A 17 -9.80 -12.73 -47.38
C MET A 17 -8.62 -12.39 -46.48
N ASP A 18 -7.42 -12.40 -47.05
CA ASP A 18 -6.23 -11.95 -46.34
C ASP A 18 -6.27 -10.43 -46.16
N PHE A 19 -6.69 -9.99 -44.97
CA PHE A 19 -6.75 -8.57 -44.59
C PHE A 19 -5.38 -7.88 -44.68
N VAL A 20 -4.28 -8.62 -44.51
CA VAL A 20 -2.93 -8.08 -44.63
C VAL A 20 -2.65 -7.74 -46.09
N ASP A 21 -2.95 -8.66 -47.00
CA ASP A 21 -2.75 -8.48 -48.44
C ASP A 21 -3.68 -7.41 -49.02
N TYR A 22 -4.94 -7.36 -48.57
CA TYR A 22 -5.89 -6.31 -48.96
C TYR A 22 -5.43 -4.93 -48.49
N PHE A 23 -4.99 -4.80 -47.23
CA PHE A 23 -4.45 -3.54 -46.71
C PHE A 23 -3.20 -3.12 -47.50
N ASN A 24 -2.27 -4.04 -47.76
CA ASN A 24 -1.04 -3.76 -48.50
C ASN A 24 -1.26 -3.25 -49.93
N ARG A 25 -2.34 -3.70 -50.59
CA ARG A 25 -2.74 -3.25 -51.93
C ARG A 25 -3.58 -1.98 -51.93
N SER A 26 -4.10 -1.57 -50.77
CA SER A 26 -4.94 -0.38 -50.65
C SER A 26 -4.14 0.93 -50.77
N SER A 27 -4.80 1.99 -51.25
CA SER A 27 -4.23 3.34 -51.29
C SER A 27 -3.88 3.89 -49.89
N TYR A 28 -4.52 3.38 -48.84
CA TYR A 28 -4.21 3.75 -47.45
C TYR A 28 -2.83 3.28 -47.00
N SER A 29 -2.40 2.08 -47.42
CA SER A 29 -1.05 1.59 -47.10
C SER A 29 0.02 2.42 -47.82
N GLU A 30 -0.26 2.84 -49.06
CA GLU A 30 0.62 3.74 -49.80
C GLU A 30 0.72 5.12 -49.14
N GLN A 31 -0.41 5.72 -48.74
CA GLN A 31 -0.42 6.98 -48.00
C GLN A 31 0.25 6.87 -46.63
N LEU A 32 0.08 5.76 -45.92
CA LEU A 32 0.74 5.51 -44.64
C LEU A 32 2.26 5.41 -44.83
N LYS A 33 2.73 4.65 -45.82
CA LYS A 33 4.16 4.55 -46.16
C LYS A 33 4.73 5.91 -46.56
N ALA A 34 4.03 6.67 -47.39
CA ALA A 34 4.44 8.01 -47.80
C ALA A 34 4.50 8.97 -46.59
N ASN A 35 3.56 8.90 -45.65
CA ASN A 35 3.58 9.68 -44.42
C ASN A 35 4.71 9.25 -43.48
N MET A 36 4.94 7.94 -43.30
CA MET A 36 6.04 7.44 -42.47
C MET A 36 7.41 7.84 -43.03
N ALA A 37 7.55 7.90 -44.35
CA ALA A 37 8.77 8.32 -45.04
C ALA A 37 9.05 9.84 -44.95
N LYS A 38 8.11 10.65 -44.45
CA LYS A 38 8.37 12.07 -44.19
C LYS A 38 9.41 12.23 -43.08
N GLU A 39 10.28 13.21 -43.26
CA GLU A 39 11.31 13.57 -42.29
C GLU A 39 10.69 13.93 -40.93
N GLY A 40 11.29 13.45 -39.84
CA GLY A 40 10.83 13.67 -38.48
C GLY A 40 9.81 12.67 -37.95
N ILE A 41 9.33 11.71 -38.76
CA ILE A 41 8.40 10.66 -38.31
C ILE A 41 9.13 9.34 -38.03
N THR A 42 9.62 8.66 -39.07
CA THR A 42 10.41 7.42 -38.91
C THR A 42 11.88 7.59 -39.26
N VAL A 43 12.21 8.68 -39.95
CA VAL A 43 13.58 9.07 -40.33
C VAL A 43 13.94 10.34 -39.56
N PRO A 44 15.12 10.40 -38.92
CA PRO A 44 15.57 11.62 -38.23
C PRO A 44 15.58 12.80 -39.21
N SER A 45 14.94 13.91 -38.82
CA SER A 45 15.01 15.14 -39.63
C SER A 45 16.39 15.79 -39.45
N PRO A 46 17.04 16.27 -40.52
CA PRO A 46 18.33 16.96 -40.42
C PRO A 46 18.29 18.26 -39.61
N ASP A 47 17.13 18.93 -39.57
CA ASP A 47 16.95 20.26 -38.99
C ASP A 47 16.54 20.24 -37.51
N LEU A 48 16.06 19.09 -36.99
CA LEU A 48 15.56 18.96 -35.62
C LEU A 48 16.51 18.10 -34.78
N PRO A 49 16.99 18.62 -33.63
CA PRO A 49 17.81 17.81 -32.72
C PRO A 49 17.00 16.63 -32.18
N GLU A 50 17.64 15.48 -32.04
CA GLU A 50 17.03 14.29 -31.45
C GLU A 50 16.55 14.57 -30.02
N ILE A 51 15.31 14.20 -29.72
CA ILE A 51 14.75 14.33 -28.37
C ILE A 51 15.37 13.24 -27.48
N LEU A 52 16.48 13.57 -26.84
CA LEU A 52 17.15 12.68 -25.91
C LEU A 52 16.45 12.71 -24.54
N PHE A 53 15.76 11.63 -24.19
CA PHE A 53 15.18 11.43 -22.86
C PHE A 53 16.26 10.97 -21.87
N ASP A 54 17.17 11.87 -21.50
CA ASP A 54 18.29 11.58 -20.59
C ASP A 54 17.83 11.13 -19.19
N LYS A 55 16.67 11.64 -18.76
CA LYS A 55 16.08 11.29 -17.46
C LYS A 55 14.95 10.28 -17.62
N LYS A 56 15.12 9.12 -16.98
CA LYS A 56 14.08 8.09 -16.82
C LYS A 56 12.78 8.62 -16.20
N ARG A 57 12.83 9.73 -15.45
CA ARG A 57 11.66 10.36 -14.79
C ARG A 57 11.71 11.88 -14.92
N ALA A 58 10.55 12.52 -15.11
CA ALA A 58 10.45 13.97 -15.33
C ALA A 58 10.70 14.81 -14.06
N ALA A 59 10.24 14.34 -12.89
CA ALA A 59 10.32 15.10 -11.63
C ALA A 59 11.56 14.76 -10.80
N ASN A 60 12.04 15.71 -9.99
CA ASN A 60 13.07 15.45 -8.99
C ASN A 60 12.57 14.47 -7.91
N SER A 61 13.48 13.67 -7.35
CA SER A 61 13.21 12.65 -6.33
C SER A 61 12.57 13.23 -5.06
N ALA A 62 12.99 14.42 -4.61
CA ALA A 62 12.40 15.07 -3.44
C ALA A 62 10.94 15.49 -3.68
N THR A 63 10.64 15.95 -4.89
CA THR A 63 9.28 16.31 -5.31
C THR A 63 8.39 15.07 -5.38
N GLN A 64 8.90 13.97 -5.96
CA GLN A 64 8.21 12.68 -5.97
C GLN A 64 7.88 12.21 -4.54
N MET A 65 8.86 12.25 -3.63
CA MET A 65 8.67 11.86 -2.23
C MET A 65 7.58 12.68 -1.56
N LYS A 66 7.64 14.01 -1.65
CA LYS A 66 6.67 14.92 -1.01
C LYS A 66 5.25 14.61 -1.47
N PHE A 67 5.02 14.47 -2.78
CA PHE A 67 3.69 14.19 -3.31
C PHE A 67 3.17 12.81 -2.91
N VAL A 68 4.01 11.77 -2.95
CA VAL A 68 3.60 10.42 -2.57
C VAL A 68 3.27 10.35 -1.09
N VAL A 69 4.11 10.92 -0.21
CA VAL A 69 3.86 10.95 1.24
C VAL A 69 2.59 11.72 1.57
N THR A 70 2.43 12.94 1.04
CA THR A 70 1.21 13.73 1.29
C THR A 70 -0.05 13.01 0.80
N ARG A 71 0.02 12.31 -0.34
CA ARG A 71 -1.08 11.48 -0.86
C ARG A 71 -1.46 10.39 0.13
N PHE A 72 -0.50 9.66 0.68
CA PHE A 72 -0.77 8.60 1.67
C PHE A 72 -1.42 9.14 2.94
N PHE A 73 -0.91 10.24 3.49
CA PHE A 73 -1.52 10.89 4.65
C PHE A 73 -2.97 11.33 4.38
N GLN A 74 -3.24 11.94 3.23
CA GLN A 74 -4.59 12.35 2.86
C GLN A 74 -5.52 11.15 2.64
N MET A 75 -5.03 10.07 2.05
CA MET A 75 -5.80 8.86 1.80
C MET A 75 -6.22 8.19 3.11
N TYR A 76 -5.28 7.99 4.05
CA TYR A 76 -5.59 7.44 5.37
C TYR A 76 -6.54 8.35 6.16
N TRP A 77 -6.35 9.67 6.07
CA TRP A 77 -7.24 10.62 6.74
C TRP A 77 -8.67 10.60 6.18
N ARG A 78 -8.83 10.45 4.87
CA ARG A 78 -10.14 10.41 4.19
C ARG A 78 -10.86 9.07 4.33
N THR A 79 -10.16 8.01 4.75
CA THR A 79 -10.74 6.67 4.95
C THR A 79 -10.78 6.34 6.45
N PRO A 80 -11.64 7.01 7.25
CA PRO A 80 -11.68 6.83 8.70
C PRO A 80 -12.17 5.43 9.10
N SER A 81 -12.88 4.73 8.22
CA SER A 81 -13.37 3.36 8.46
C SER A 81 -12.24 2.41 8.83
N TYR A 82 -11.07 2.55 8.18
CA TYR A 82 -9.89 1.73 8.45
C TYR A 82 -9.32 2.01 9.85
N SER A 83 -8.97 3.27 10.14
CA SER A 83 -8.35 3.67 11.40
C SER A 83 -9.29 3.47 12.60
N LEU A 84 -10.58 3.74 12.43
CA LEU A 84 -11.58 3.57 13.48
C LEU A 84 -11.80 2.10 13.82
N THR A 85 -11.92 1.23 12.82
CA THR A 85 -12.08 -0.22 13.04
C THR A 85 -10.89 -0.77 13.83
N ARG A 86 -9.67 -0.35 13.49
CA ARG A 86 -8.47 -0.76 14.21
C ARG A 86 -8.47 -0.31 15.66
N LEU A 87 -8.87 0.93 15.94
CA LEU A 87 -8.98 1.44 17.31
C LEU A 87 -10.03 0.67 18.12
N ILE A 88 -11.21 0.42 17.55
CA ILE A 88 -12.29 -0.34 18.21
C ILE A 88 -11.84 -1.77 18.50
N MET A 89 -11.19 -2.44 17.56
CA MET A 89 -10.69 -3.80 17.76
C MET A 89 -9.59 -3.85 18.82
N SER A 90 -8.68 -2.87 18.83
CA SER A 90 -7.65 -2.77 19.88
C SER A 90 -8.24 -2.54 21.27
N LEU A 91 -9.30 -1.72 21.37
CA LEU A 91 -10.01 -1.47 22.62
C LEU A 91 -10.75 -2.73 23.11
N PHE A 92 -11.45 -3.42 22.21
CA PHE A 92 -12.17 -4.65 22.54
C PHE A 92 -11.22 -5.75 23.02
N LEU A 93 -10.06 -5.90 22.35
CA LEU A 93 -9.02 -6.83 22.75
C LEU A 93 -8.44 -6.48 24.12
N ALA A 94 -8.15 -5.20 24.37
CA ALA A 94 -7.66 -4.73 25.67
C ALA A 94 -8.65 -5.03 26.81
N LEU A 95 -9.95 -4.85 26.55
CA LEU A 95 -11.01 -5.17 27.51
C LEU A 95 -11.10 -6.67 27.79
N ILE A 96 -11.05 -7.53 26.77
CA ILE A 96 -11.07 -8.99 26.97
C ILE A 96 -9.89 -9.43 27.83
N PHE A 97 -8.66 -9.04 27.46
CA PHE A 97 -7.49 -9.42 28.24
C PHE A 97 -7.51 -8.81 29.64
N GLY A 98 -7.98 -7.57 29.79
CA GLY A 98 -8.11 -6.92 31.10
C GLY A 98 -9.14 -7.59 32.02
N ILE A 99 -10.26 -8.10 31.47
CA ILE A 99 -11.26 -8.85 32.25
C ILE A 99 -10.73 -10.23 32.64
N VAL A 100 -10.07 -10.94 31.72
CA VAL A 100 -9.55 -12.30 31.96
C VAL A 100 -8.49 -12.30 33.08
N PHE A 101 -7.71 -11.23 33.19
CA PHE A 101 -6.62 -11.13 34.16
C PHE A 101 -6.87 -10.08 35.25
N ILE A 102 -8.11 -9.99 35.72
CA ILE A 102 -8.45 -9.08 36.82
C ILE A 102 -7.82 -9.58 38.14
N ASN A 103 -7.06 -8.72 38.81
CA ASN A 103 -6.37 -8.98 40.09
C ASN A 103 -5.53 -10.29 40.15
N PRO A 104 -4.45 -10.44 39.37
CA PRO A 104 -3.61 -11.62 39.46
C PRO A 104 -2.82 -11.64 40.77
N ASN A 105 -2.71 -12.80 41.41
CA ASN A 105 -1.85 -12.97 42.58
C ASN A 105 -0.40 -13.18 42.14
N TYR A 106 0.31 -12.07 41.91
CA TYR A 106 1.70 -12.07 41.45
C TYR A 106 2.73 -12.55 42.49
N ALA A 107 2.31 -12.81 43.74
CA ALA A 107 3.20 -13.34 44.77
C ALA A 107 3.56 -14.81 44.57
N SER A 108 2.80 -15.55 43.74
CA SER A 108 3.08 -16.94 43.38
C SER A 108 3.80 -17.06 42.05
N TYR A 109 4.75 -18.01 41.94
CA TYR A 109 5.45 -18.32 40.69
C TYR A 109 4.49 -18.59 39.51
N ALA A 110 3.37 -19.27 39.79
CA ALA A 110 2.33 -19.52 38.80
C ALA A 110 1.64 -18.23 38.31
N GLY A 111 1.44 -17.27 39.20
CA GLY A 111 0.86 -15.96 38.87
C GLY A 111 1.81 -15.12 38.02
N LEU A 112 3.11 -15.11 38.35
CA LEU A 112 4.14 -14.41 37.57
C LEU A 112 4.27 -15.00 36.14
N SER A 113 4.35 -16.33 36.02
CA SER A 113 4.41 -17.00 34.72
C SER A 113 3.17 -16.72 33.87
N SER A 114 1.99 -16.64 34.50
CA SER A 114 0.73 -16.30 33.81
C SER A 114 0.71 -14.84 33.35
N GLY A 115 1.28 -13.92 34.14
CA GLY A 115 1.42 -12.50 33.77
C GLY A 115 2.35 -12.27 32.58
N VAL A 116 3.50 -12.96 32.54
CA VAL A 116 4.41 -12.91 31.39
C VAL A 116 3.74 -13.49 30.14
N GLY A 117 3.03 -14.62 30.30
CA GLY A 117 2.25 -15.23 29.22
C GLY A 117 1.16 -14.31 28.69
N MET A 118 0.46 -13.57 29.57
CA MET A 118 -0.54 -12.58 29.17
C MET A 118 0.07 -11.50 28.27
N VAL A 119 1.17 -10.87 28.71
CA VAL A 119 1.82 -9.78 27.95
C VAL A 119 2.29 -10.28 26.58
N PHE A 120 2.85 -11.49 26.53
CA PHE A 120 3.25 -12.11 25.27
C PHE A 120 2.06 -12.34 24.33
N MET A 121 0.98 -12.95 24.82
CA MET A 121 -0.21 -13.22 24.01
C MET A 121 -0.90 -11.92 23.55
N ALA A 122 -1.01 -10.93 24.44
CA ALA A 122 -1.51 -9.60 24.13
C ALA A 122 -0.73 -8.93 22.99
N ALA A 123 0.61 -8.93 23.07
CA ALA A 123 1.47 -8.35 22.04
C ALA A 123 1.35 -9.08 20.69
N LEU A 124 1.25 -10.42 20.72
CA LEU A 124 1.03 -11.23 19.51
C LEU A 124 -0.32 -10.91 18.85
N PHE A 125 -1.41 -10.88 19.62
CA PHE A 125 -2.72 -10.56 19.08
C PHE A 125 -2.81 -9.14 18.52
N LEU A 126 -2.21 -8.16 19.20
CA LEU A 126 -2.14 -6.77 18.72
C LEU A 126 -1.39 -6.69 17.38
N SER A 127 -0.27 -7.40 17.26
CA SER A 127 0.54 -7.46 16.03
C SER A 127 -0.20 -8.14 14.88
N MET A 128 -0.87 -9.27 15.17
CA MET A 128 -1.65 -10.01 14.18
C MET A 128 -2.85 -9.20 13.67
N MET A 129 -3.53 -8.47 14.55
CA MET A 129 -4.63 -7.56 14.18
C MET A 129 -4.16 -6.42 13.29
N ALA A 130 -3.01 -5.81 13.62
CA ALA A 130 -2.40 -4.77 12.80
C ALA A 130 -2.08 -5.28 11.40
N PHE A 131 -1.48 -6.47 11.28
CA PHE A 131 -1.14 -7.08 9.99
C PHE A 131 -2.39 -7.38 9.14
N ASN A 132 -3.42 -8.02 9.73
CA ASN A 132 -4.64 -8.37 9.00
C ASN A 132 -5.40 -7.16 8.49
N SER A 133 -5.32 -6.03 9.20
CA SER A 133 -5.99 -4.79 8.80
C SER A 133 -5.38 -4.22 7.52
N VAL A 134 -4.05 -4.30 7.34
CA VAL A 134 -3.33 -3.70 6.20
C VAL A 134 -3.53 -4.48 4.89
N ILE A 135 -3.84 -5.77 4.95
CA ILE A 135 -4.02 -6.65 3.78
C ILE A 135 -5.07 -6.11 2.79
N PRO A 136 -6.34 -5.86 3.18
CA PRO A 136 -7.36 -5.38 2.25
C PRO A 136 -7.03 -4.00 1.68
N LEU A 137 -6.43 -3.12 2.49
CA LEU A 137 -6.02 -1.78 2.06
C LEU A 137 -4.98 -1.88 0.93
N THR A 138 -3.92 -2.64 1.17
CA THR A 138 -2.85 -2.87 0.18
C THR A 138 -3.40 -3.54 -1.10
N SER A 139 -4.34 -4.47 -0.96
CA SER A 139 -5.00 -5.14 -2.10
C SER A 139 -5.74 -4.14 -3.00
N SER A 140 -6.47 -3.19 -2.39
CA SER A 140 -7.21 -2.16 -3.13
C SER A 140 -6.32 -1.13 -3.84
N GLU A 141 -5.15 -0.81 -3.30
CA GLU A 141 -4.21 0.15 -3.90
C GLU A 141 -3.34 -0.45 -5.00
N ARG A 142 -3.08 -1.76 -4.95
CA ARG A 142 -2.20 -2.49 -5.87
C ARG A 142 -2.43 -2.18 -7.35
N PRO A 143 -3.67 -2.12 -7.91
CA PRO A 143 -3.88 -1.78 -9.32
C PRO A 143 -3.43 -0.35 -9.67
N SER A 144 -3.62 0.62 -8.76
CA SER A 144 -3.16 1.99 -8.99
C SER A 144 -1.64 2.06 -9.05
N PHE A 145 -0.96 1.33 -8.16
CA PHE A 145 0.51 1.25 -8.16
C PHE A 145 1.05 0.67 -9.47
N TYR A 146 0.46 -0.41 -10.00
CA TYR A 146 0.94 -0.98 -11.27
C TYR A 146 0.78 -0.01 -12.44
N ARG A 147 -0.32 0.73 -12.49
CA ARG A 147 -0.55 1.76 -13.51
C ARG A 147 0.50 2.88 -13.42
N GLU A 148 0.77 3.38 -12.21
CA GLU A 148 1.77 4.43 -11.97
C GLU A 148 3.22 3.97 -12.22
N ARG A 149 3.48 2.67 -12.04
CA ARG A 149 4.76 2.05 -12.38
C ARG A 149 4.94 1.88 -13.88
N ALA A 150 3.87 1.53 -14.62
CA ALA A 150 3.92 1.45 -16.08
C ALA A 150 4.23 2.81 -16.72
N SER A 151 3.67 3.89 -16.17
CA SER A 151 3.96 5.27 -16.60
C SER A 151 5.26 5.86 -16.02
N GLN A 152 6.02 5.09 -15.22
CA GLN A 152 7.28 5.52 -14.57
C GLN A 152 7.17 6.85 -13.79
N THR A 153 6.01 7.14 -13.19
CA THR A 153 5.73 8.45 -12.56
C THR A 153 6.63 8.74 -11.36
N TYR A 154 6.97 7.72 -10.55
CA TYR A 154 7.86 7.85 -9.40
C TYR A 154 8.68 6.57 -9.14
N ASN A 155 9.66 6.64 -8.24
CA ASN A 155 10.41 5.46 -7.78
C ASN A 155 9.60 4.61 -6.79
N ALA A 156 9.56 3.29 -6.98
CA ALA A 156 8.87 2.34 -6.09
C ALA A 156 9.32 2.46 -4.62
N PHE A 157 10.56 2.90 -4.38
CA PHE A 157 11.05 3.19 -3.03
C PHE A 157 10.19 4.24 -2.30
N TRP A 158 9.79 5.32 -2.98
CA TRP A 158 8.99 6.39 -2.38
C TRP A 158 7.58 5.94 -2.03
N TYR A 159 7.02 4.97 -2.78
CA TYR A 159 5.74 4.36 -2.45
C TYR A 159 5.81 3.59 -1.14
N TRP A 160 6.82 2.73 -0.99
CA TRP A 160 7.01 1.98 0.25
C TRP A 160 7.25 2.90 1.45
N LEU A 161 8.11 3.91 1.30
CA LEU A 161 8.38 4.89 2.36
C LEU A 161 7.10 5.64 2.79
N GLY A 162 6.28 6.08 1.83
CA GLY A 162 5.02 6.76 2.12
C GLY A 162 4.03 5.87 2.86
N ALA A 163 3.92 4.60 2.47
CA ALA A 163 3.07 3.62 3.14
C ALA A 163 3.53 3.30 4.58
N THR A 164 4.84 3.21 4.83
CA THR A 164 5.37 2.98 6.18
C THR A 164 5.21 4.20 7.08
N LEU A 165 5.49 5.40 6.57
CA LEU A 165 5.41 6.64 7.38
C LEU A 165 3.99 6.93 7.87
N VAL A 166 2.97 6.66 7.07
CA VAL A 166 1.58 6.89 7.46
C VAL A 166 1.08 5.86 8.48
N GLU A 167 1.64 4.65 8.50
CA GLU A 167 1.26 3.58 9.42
C GLU A 167 1.81 3.79 10.84
N ILE A 168 3.00 4.39 11.00
CA ILE A 168 3.66 4.58 12.30
C ILE A 168 2.76 5.30 13.33
N PRO A 169 2.14 6.46 13.04
CA PRO A 169 1.29 7.16 14.00
C PRO A 169 0.06 6.34 14.43
N TRP A 170 -0.56 5.61 13.50
CA TRP A 170 -1.74 4.81 13.77
C TRP A 170 -1.41 3.54 14.57
N CYS A 171 -0.29 2.89 14.25
CA CYS A 171 0.26 1.81 15.06
C CYS A 171 0.49 2.27 16.50
N PHE A 172 1.17 3.41 16.66
CA PHE A 172 1.47 3.99 17.96
C PHE A 172 0.20 4.34 18.74
N ALA A 173 -0.77 5.00 18.11
CA ALA A 173 -2.05 5.34 18.74
C ALA A 173 -2.82 4.09 19.21
N SER A 174 -2.89 3.04 18.39
CA SER A 174 -3.56 1.79 18.78
C SER A 174 -2.87 1.06 19.93
N GLY A 175 -1.53 1.04 19.95
CA GLY A 175 -0.76 0.45 21.05
C GLY A 175 -0.87 1.26 22.35
N LEU A 176 -0.96 2.58 22.24
CA LEU A 176 -1.15 3.49 23.38
C LEU A 176 -2.53 3.25 24.02
N VAL A 177 -3.61 3.22 23.21
CA VAL A 177 -4.97 2.90 23.69
C VAL A 177 -5.00 1.52 24.37
N PHE A 178 -4.40 0.52 23.74
CA PHE A 178 -4.30 -0.83 24.32
C PHE A 178 -3.61 -0.82 25.68
N THR A 179 -2.48 -0.11 25.79
CA THR A 179 -1.69 -0.02 27.03
C THR A 179 -2.46 0.72 28.13
N ILE A 180 -3.10 1.86 27.82
CA ILE A 180 -3.88 2.63 28.80
C ILE A 180 -4.99 1.80 29.43
N VAL A 181 -5.61 0.90 28.67
CA VAL A 181 -6.74 0.09 29.16
C VAL A 181 -6.25 -1.17 29.88
N LEU A 182 -5.25 -1.86 29.33
CA LEU A 182 -4.73 -3.10 29.93
C LEU A 182 -4.01 -2.83 31.26
N TYR A 183 -3.25 -1.74 31.35
CA TYR A 183 -2.39 -1.44 32.49
C TYR A 183 -3.13 -1.36 33.85
N PRO A 184 -4.22 -0.56 34.00
CA PRO A 184 -4.98 -0.51 35.25
C PRO A 184 -5.73 -1.82 35.54
N LEU A 185 -6.19 -2.53 34.52
CA LEU A 185 -6.93 -3.80 34.68
C LEU A 185 -6.04 -4.95 35.14
N ALA A 186 -4.78 -4.97 34.70
CA ALA A 186 -3.77 -5.92 35.16
C ALA A 186 -3.25 -5.62 36.58
N GLY A 187 -3.70 -4.52 37.22
CA GLY A 187 -3.29 -4.18 38.58
C GLY A 187 -1.85 -3.69 38.71
N PHE A 188 -1.22 -3.26 37.60
CA PHE A 188 0.06 -2.56 37.67
C PHE A 188 -0.20 -1.17 38.26
N THR A 189 0.32 -0.92 39.46
CA THR A 189 -0.10 0.22 40.30
C THR A 189 0.44 1.57 39.84
N GLU A 190 1.39 1.67 38.91
CA GLU A 190 2.15 2.90 38.71
C GLU A 190 2.62 3.16 37.27
N PHE A 191 1.69 3.54 36.38
CA PHE A 191 2.02 3.94 34.99
C PHE A 191 2.96 5.16 34.97
N MET A 192 2.76 6.08 35.92
CA MET A 192 3.59 7.28 36.09
C MET A 192 4.99 6.97 36.64
N THR A 193 5.11 6.00 37.55
CA THR A 193 6.39 5.72 38.22
C THR A 193 7.26 4.79 37.38
N ALA A 194 6.69 3.87 36.60
CA ALA A 194 7.46 3.06 35.64
C ALA A 194 8.03 3.91 34.48
N PHE A 195 7.29 4.93 34.03
CA PHE A 195 7.76 5.87 33.01
C PHE A 195 8.82 6.84 33.55
N SER A 196 8.72 7.24 34.83
CA SER A 196 9.72 8.11 35.47
C SER A 196 10.95 7.36 35.99
N SER A 197 10.83 6.07 36.36
CA SER A 197 11.95 5.23 36.81
C SER A 197 12.72 4.54 35.68
N GLY A 198 12.22 4.65 34.43
CA GLY A 198 12.88 4.11 33.23
C GLY A 198 14.10 4.91 32.77
N TRP A 199 14.39 6.05 33.39
CA TRP A 199 15.66 6.74 33.26
C TRP A 199 16.55 6.36 34.44
N PRO A 200 17.62 5.59 34.26
CA PRO A 200 18.57 5.35 35.33
C PRO A 200 19.33 6.66 35.58
N SER A 201 18.77 7.54 36.40
CA SER A 201 19.62 8.44 37.19
C SER A 201 20.35 7.57 38.20
N ARG A 202 21.67 7.57 38.08
CA ARG A 202 22.65 6.94 38.97
C ARG A 202 22.27 6.95 40.44
#